data_AF-A0A8T3ZXM6-F1
#
_entry.id   AF-A0A8T3ZXM6-F1
#
_cell.length_a   1.000
_cell.length_b   1.000
_cell.length_c   1.000
_cell.angle_alpha   90.00
_cell.angle_beta   90.00
_cell.angle_gamma   90.00
#
_symmetry.space_group_name_H-M   'P 1'
#
loop_
_entity.id
_entity.type
_entity.pdbx_description
1 polymer ?
#
loop_
_entity_poly.entity_id
_entity_poly.type
_entity_poly.pdbx_seq_one_letter_code
_entity_poly.pdbx_strand_id
1 'polypeptide(L)'
;MRRGQAFDTMMLVISVIVAVAILGILLGFIGGINLFGSTADYIMPQLLKKVSQSGYGVESASSVEFKIDSKLYWKNIIGETSVDPANLFAACDSNICGSGKSLTLPTGNPSESSKITVNKGVKANIAICTADGVTYCMIIHASKKTASDKCDAFITASTHLQGQCTVS
;
A
#
# COMPACT_ATOMS: atom_id res chain seq x y z
N MET A 1 1.14 -33.70 50.62
CA MET A 1 0.96 -32.34 50.05
C MET A 1 2.18 -31.96 49.22
N ARG A 2 2.28 -32.41 47.96
CA ARG A 2 3.40 -32.07 47.03
C ARG A 2 2.92 -32.07 45.56
N ARG A 3 1.69 -31.63 45.31
CA ARG A 3 1.12 -31.51 43.94
C ARG A 3 0.94 -30.06 43.46
N GLY A 4 1.10 -29.05 44.32
CA GLY A 4 0.87 -27.64 43.95
C GLY A 4 2.01 -26.95 43.20
N GLN A 5 3.26 -27.37 43.41
CA GLN A 5 4.43 -26.64 42.90
C GLN A 5 4.73 -26.88 41.41
N ALA A 6 4.19 -27.96 40.82
CA ALA A 6 4.33 -28.26 39.38
C ALA A 6 3.27 -27.57 38.51
N PHE A 7 2.12 -27.17 39.09
CA PHE A 7 1.09 -26.45 38.35
C PHE A 7 1.40 -24.96 38.23
N ASP A 8 1.97 -24.34 39.28
CA ASP A 8 2.38 -22.94 39.23
C ASP A 8 3.53 -22.71 38.23
N THR A 9 4.49 -23.62 38.15
CA THR A 9 5.60 -23.51 37.18
C THR A 9 5.14 -23.72 35.74
N MET A 10 4.16 -24.60 35.51
CA MET A 10 3.57 -24.80 34.18
C MET A 10 2.74 -23.58 33.73
N MET A 11 2.00 -22.97 34.66
CA MET A 11 1.23 -21.76 34.40
C MET A 11 2.13 -20.55 34.10
N LEU A 12 3.27 -20.45 34.80
CA LEU A 12 4.26 -19.40 34.56
C LEU A 12 4.88 -19.53 33.17
N VAL A 13 5.22 -20.76 32.74
CA VAL A 13 5.78 -20.98 31.39
C VAL A 13 4.78 -20.66 30.28
N ILE A 14 3.50 -21.02 30.47
CA ILE A 14 2.45 -20.73 29.48
C ILE A 14 2.22 -19.21 29.35
N SER A 15 2.26 -18.44 30.45
CA SER A 15 2.09 -16.98 30.38
C SER A 15 3.24 -16.30 29.64
N VAL A 16 4.47 -16.79 29.79
CA VAL A 16 5.66 -16.26 29.09
C VAL A 16 5.57 -16.52 27.59
N ILE A 17 5.14 -17.72 27.16
CA ILE A 17 5.00 -18.04 25.74
C ILE A 17 3.95 -17.14 25.07
N VAL A 18 2.81 -16.93 25.73
CA VAL A 18 1.75 -16.04 25.23
C VAL A 18 2.26 -14.60 25.12
N ALA A 19 3.02 -14.11 26.12
CA ALA A 19 3.60 -12.78 26.08
C ALA A 19 4.58 -12.61 24.91
N VAL A 20 5.45 -13.60 24.64
CA VAL A 20 6.39 -13.59 23.50
C VAL A 20 5.66 -13.63 22.16
N ALA A 21 4.59 -14.43 22.04
CA ALA A 21 3.77 -14.49 20.83
C ALA A 21 3.08 -13.16 20.54
N ILE A 22 2.50 -12.51 21.55
CA ILE A 22 1.89 -11.18 21.41
C ILE A 22 2.95 -10.13 21.07
N LEU A 23 4.14 -10.19 21.70
CA LEU A 23 5.27 -9.31 21.34
C LEU A 23 5.72 -9.52 19.90
N GLY A 24 5.76 -10.77 19.41
CA GLY A 24 6.06 -11.08 18.01
C GLY A 24 5.02 -10.53 17.04
N ILE A 25 3.74 -10.63 17.37
CA ILE A 25 2.63 -10.06 16.59
C ILE A 25 2.73 -8.52 16.59
N LEU A 26 2.94 -7.90 17.76
CA LEU A 26 3.10 -6.45 17.90
C LEU A 26 4.33 -5.92 17.16
N LEU A 27 5.46 -6.66 17.19
CA LEU A 27 6.64 -6.35 16.39
C LEU A 27 6.38 -6.55 14.89
N GLY A 28 5.53 -7.50 14.49
CA GLY A 28 5.04 -7.63 13.12
C GLY A 28 4.21 -6.43 12.66
N PHE A 29 3.39 -5.88 13.54
CA PHE A 29 2.62 -4.64 13.28
C PHE A 29 3.52 -3.40 13.24
N ILE A 30 4.49 -3.26 14.16
CA ILE A 30 5.42 -2.12 14.19
C ILE A 30 6.46 -2.20 13.05
N GLY A 31 6.94 -3.40 12.71
CA GLY A 31 7.86 -3.65 11.60
C GLY A 31 7.22 -3.50 10.21
N GLY A 32 5.89 -3.39 10.14
CA GLY A 32 5.15 -3.33 8.88
C GLY A 32 5.14 -1.99 8.15
N ILE A 33 5.59 -0.87 8.75
CA ILE A 33 5.30 0.47 8.20
C ILE A 33 6.46 1.49 8.28
N ASN A 34 7.70 1.05 8.48
CA ASN A 34 8.86 1.95 8.41
C ASN A 34 9.93 1.44 7.41
N LEU A 35 9.50 1.24 6.16
CA LEU A 35 10.40 1.14 5.02
C LEU A 35 10.92 2.54 4.64
N PHE A 36 11.71 3.15 5.53
CA PHE A 36 12.43 4.38 5.23
C PHE A 36 13.49 4.11 4.14
N GLY A 37 13.32 4.73 2.96
CA GLY A 37 14.32 4.68 1.88
C GLY A 37 14.24 3.47 0.95
N SER A 38 13.13 2.75 0.92
CA SER A 38 12.92 1.67 -0.05
C SER A 38 12.49 2.22 -1.42
N THR A 39 12.84 1.50 -2.49
CA THR A 39 12.53 1.88 -3.87
C THR A 39 11.07 1.59 -4.21
N ALA A 40 10.47 2.43 -5.06
CA ALA A 40 9.08 2.29 -5.50
C ALA A 40 8.72 0.88 -6.01
N ASP A 41 9.63 0.24 -6.77
CA ASP A 41 9.43 -1.10 -7.33
C ASP A 41 9.21 -2.20 -6.28
N TYR A 42 9.76 -2.03 -5.08
CA TYR A 42 9.60 -3.02 -4.00
C TYR A 42 8.37 -2.74 -3.13
N ILE A 43 8.07 -1.46 -2.93
CA ILE A 43 7.00 -1.01 -2.02
C ILE A 43 5.62 -1.18 -2.62
N MET A 44 5.46 -0.82 -3.89
CA MET A 44 4.17 -0.85 -4.59
C MET A 44 3.47 -2.22 -4.53
N PRO A 45 4.12 -3.34 -4.92
CA PRO A 45 3.47 -4.65 -4.85
C PRO A 45 3.18 -5.12 -3.43
N GLN A 46 3.98 -4.69 -2.44
CA GLN A 46 3.71 -5.03 -1.04
C GLN A 46 2.48 -4.30 -0.49
N LEU A 47 2.35 -3.00 -0.79
CA LEU A 47 1.18 -2.23 -0.40
C LEU A 47 -0.08 -2.80 -1.06
N LEU A 48 -0.02 -3.11 -2.35
CA LEU A 48 -1.17 -3.68 -3.07
C LEU A 48 -1.55 -5.04 -2.49
N LYS A 49 -0.57 -5.90 -2.20
CA LYS A 49 -0.81 -7.20 -1.57
C LYS A 49 -1.50 -7.06 -0.23
N LYS A 50 -1.06 -6.13 0.63
CA LYS A 50 -1.70 -5.89 1.93
C LYS A 50 -3.15 -5.45 1.78
N VAL A 51 -3.41 -4.47 0.92
CA VAL A 51 -4.78 -3.96 0.68
C VAL A 51 -5.67 -5.04 0.07
N SER A 52 -5.13 -5.82 -0.87
CA SER A 52 -5.84 -6.95 -1.49
C SER A 52 -6.18 -8.04 -0.49
N GLN A 53 -5.26 -8.39 0.41
CA GLN A 53 -5.49 -9.38 1.47
C GLN A 53 -6.50 -8.91 2.52
N SER A 54 -6.49 -7.62 2.84
CA SER A 54 -7.48 -7.03 3.75
C SER A 54 -8.88 -6.94 3.12
N GLY A 55 -8.96 -6.87 1.79
CA GLY A 55 -10.21 -6.75 1.03
C GLY A 55 -10.90 -5.38 1.16
N TYR A 56 -10.42 -4.49 2.02
CA TYR A 56 -10.91 -3.13 2.23
C TYR A 56 -9.85 -2.28 2.95
N GLY A 57 -9.82 -0.97 2.69
CA GLY A 57 -9.07 0.01 3.47
C GLY A 57 -7.96 0.72 2.70
N VAL A 58 -7.09 1.42 3.44
CA VAL A 58 -5.98 2.22 2.90
C VAL A 58 -4.67 1.78 3.53
N GLU A 59 -3.67 1.51 2.69
CA GLU A 59 -2.29 1.30 3.11
C GLU A 59 -1.39 2.38 2.50
N SER A 60 -0.45 2.91 3.28
CA SER A 60 0.45 3.96 2.79
C SER A 60 1.90 3.72 3.19
N ALA A 61 2.81 4.07 2.28
CA ALA A 61 4.23 4.15 2.53
C ALA A 61 4.70 5.59 2.35
N SER A 62 5.65 6.00 3.19
CA SER A 62 6.19 7.35 3.19
C SER A 62 7.64 7.36 2.75
N SER A 63 8.07 8.46 2.12
CA SER A 63 9.48 8.66 1.75
C SER A 63 10.06 7.53 0.88
N VAL A 64 9.26 7.04 -0.08
CA VAL A 64 9.63 6.05 -1.09
C VAL A 64 10.49 6.72 -2.15
N GLU A 65 11.61 6.10 -2.51
CA GLU A 65 12.53 6.65 -3.49
C GLU A 65 12.09 6.32 -4.92
N PHE A 66 11.90 7.37 -5.72
CA PHE A 66 11.67 7.29 -7.16
C PHE A 66 12.91 7.80 -7.88
N LYS A 67 13.48 6.97 -8.76
CA LYS A 67 14.64 7.35 -9.59
C LYS A 67 14.16 8.11 -10.82
N ILE A 68 14.92 9.11 -11.25
CA ILE A 68 14.63 9.82 -12.51
C ILE A 68 14.64 8.84 -13.68
N ASP A 69 13.73 9.04 -14.64
CA ASP A 69 13.48 8.21 -15.82
C ASP A 69 13.11 6.75 -15.51
N SER A 70 12.79 6.42 -14.24
CA SER A 70 12.26 5.11 -13.92
C SER A 70 10.88 4.94 -14.55
N LYS A 71 10.64 3.74 -15.07
CA LYS A 71 9.38 3.33 -15.70
C LYS A 71 8.73 2.32 -14.80
N LEU A 72 7.61 2.70 -14.20
CA LEU A 72 6.80 1.80 -13.39
C LEU A 72 5.77 1.16 -14.29
N TYR A 73 5.88 -0.16 -14.44
CA TYR A 73 4.95 -0.96 -15.23
C TYR A 73 3.91 -1.58 -14.31
N TRP A 74 2.68 -1.74 -14.81
CA TRP A 74 1.60 -2.37 -14.06
C TRP A 74 1.96 -3.75 -13.52
N LYS A 75 2.64 -4.58 -14.31
CA LYS A 75 3.13 -5.89 -13.85
C LYS A 75 4.04 -5.81 -12.62
N ASN A 76 4.84 -4.75 -12.50
CA ASN A 76 5.76 -4.56 -11.37
C ASN A 76 4.99 -4.07 -10.13
N ILE A 77 3.94 -3.27 -10.33
CA ILE A 77 3.06 -2.78 -9.27
C ILE A 77 2.18 -3.91 -8.74
N ILE A 78 1.69 -4.79 -9.62
CA ILE A 78 0.82 -5.92 -9.27
C ILE A 78 1.65 -7.04 -8.63
N GLY A 79 2.86 -7.29 -9.15
CA GLY A 79 3.73 -8.34 -8.64
C GLY A 79 3.07 -9.72 -8.71
N GLU A 80 3.12 -10.46 -7.61
CA GLU A 80 2.52 -11.80 -7.47
C GLU A 80 1.07 -11.77 -6.95
N THR A 81 0.43 -10.61 -6.89
CA THR A 81 -0.96 -10.52 -6.42
C THR A 81 -1.94 -11.03 -7.48
N SER A 82 -3.09 -11.55 -7.05
CA SER A 82 -4.18 -11.98 -7.93
C SER A 82 -5.07 -10.82 -8.39
N VAL A 83 -4.61 -9.58 -8.22
CA VAL A 83 -5.35 -8.38 -8.63
C VAL A 83 -5.37 -8.31 -10.14
N ASP A 84 -6.56 -8.24 -10.73
CA ASP A 84 -6.70 -7.99 -12.16
C ASP A 84 -6.17 -6.58 -12.47
N PRO A 85 -5.19 -6.43 -13.39
CA PRO A 85 -4.74 -5.14 -13.85
C PRO A 85 -5.90 -4.19 -14.22
N ALA A 86 -6.98 -4.70 -14.82
CA ALA A 86 -8.16 -3.93 -15.22
C ALA A 86 -8.79 -3.11 -14.08
N ASN A 87 -8.62 -3.58 -12.84
CA ASN A 87 -9.23 -2.99 -11.66
C ASN A 87 -8.26 -2.12 -10.86
N LEU A 88 -7.02 -1.96 -11.32
CA LEU A 88 -6.03 -1.11 -10.67
C LEU A 88 -5.91 0.24 -11.39
N PHE A 89 -6.26 1.29 -10.68
CA PHE A 89 -6.13 2.67 -11.12
C PHE A 89 -4.97 3.34 -10.37
N ALA A 90 -4.27 4.23 -11.06
CA ALA A 90 -3.21 5.01 -10.43
C ALA A 90 -3.32 6.47 -10.83
N ALA A 91 -3.00 7.34 -9.88
CA ALA A 91 -2.85 8.75 -10.12
C ALA A 91 -1.59 9.25 -9.43
N CYS A 92 -0.86 10.12 -10.12
CA CYS A 92 0.42 10.63 -9.67
C CYS A 92 0.46 12.15 -9.78
N ASP A 93 1.07 12.80 -8.78
CA ASP A 93 1.39 14.22 -8.82
C ASP A 93 2.28 14.54 -10.03
N SER A 94 1.86 15.54 -10.81
CA SER A 94 2.58 16.05 -11.99
C SER A 94 4.02 16.49 -11.69
N ASN A 95 4.32 16.86 -10.44
CA ASN A 95 5.67 17.21 -10.01
C ASN A 95 6.60 16.00 -9.87
N ILE A 96 6.05 14.79 -9.79
CA ILE A 96 6.78 13.53 -9.60
C ILE A 96 6.81 12.74 -10.92
N CYS A 97 5.63 12.47 -11.48
CA CYS A 97 5.49 11.71 -12.73
C CYS A 97 5.19 12.68 -13.86
N GLY A 98 6.19 12.98 -14.68
CA GLY A 98 6.02 14.00 -15.70
C GLY A 98 5.57 13.39 -17.03
N SER A 99 4.32 13.64 -17.35
CA SER A 99 4.04 14.28 -18.63
C SER A 99 3.39 15.62 -18.27
N GLY A 100 3.48 16.66 -19.11
CA GLY A 100 2.89 17.98 -18.84
C GLY A 100 1.35 18.01 -18.74
N LYS A 101 0.71 16.91 -18.33
CA LYS A 101 -0.69 16.71 -18.02
C LYS A 101 -0.74 15.73 -16.85
N SER A 102 -1.55 16.04 -15.83
CA SER A 102 -1.93 15.09 -14.78
C SER A 102 -2.16 13.72 -15.43
N LEU A 103 -1.37 12.71 -15.07
CA LEU A 103 -1.60 11.35 -15.53
C LEU A 103 -2.80 10.83 -14.74
N THR A 104 -3.98 11.31 -15.12
CA THR A 104 -5.21 10.53 -15.01
C THR A 104 -5.00 9.39 -16.00
N LEU A 105 -4.43 8.29 -15.52
CA LEU A 105 -4.41 7.06 -16.29
C LEU A 105 -5.88 6.74 -16.62
N PRO A 106 -6.21 6.48 -17.90
CA PRO A 106 -7.58 6.40 -18.32
C PRO A 106 -8.32 5.37 -17.47
N THR A 107 -9.51 5.77 -17.04
CA THR A 107 -10.54 4.85 -16.60
C THR A 107 -10.78 3.83 -17.72
N GLY A 108 -10.08 2.70 -17.65
CA GLY A 108 -10.18 1.65 -18.65
C GLY A 108 -8.86 0.94 -18.86
N ASN A 109 -8.80 -0.29 -18.33
CA ASN A 109 -7.94 -1.41 -18.70
C ASN A 109 -6.46 -1.07 -19.01
N PRO A 110 -5.51 -1.38 -18.11
CA PRO A 110 -4.10 -1.14 -18.40
C PRO A 110 -3.65 -2.08 -19.52
N SER A 111 -3.56 -1.53 -20.72
CA SER A 111 -2.79 -2.19 -21.77
C SER A 111 -1.35 -2.37 -21.26
N GLU A 112 -0.71 -3.51 -21.57
CA GLU A 112 0.64 -3.88 -21.13
C GLU A 112 1.73 -2.82 -21.39
N SER A 113 1.43 -1.82 -22.24
CA SER A 113 2.25 -0.67 -22.59
C SER A 113 2.08 0.55 -21.67
N SER A 114 1.10 0.54 -20.76
CA SER A 114 0.82 1.65 -19.85
C SER A 114 1.87 1.67 -18.73
N LYS A 115 2.60 2.78 -18.64
CA LYS A 115 3.69 2.97 -17.69
C LYS A 115 3.62 4.35 -17.07
N ILE A 116 4.03 4.46 -15.82
CA ILE A 116 4.27 5.74 -15.16
C ILE A 116 5.76 6.05 -15.34
N THR A 117 6.08 7.20 -15.93
CA THR A 117 7.47 7.68 -16.05
C THR A 117 7.73 8.71 -14.97
N VAL A 118 8.78 8.49 -14.19
CA VAL A 118 9.23 9.43 -13.15
C VAL A 118 10.13 10.47 -13.81
N ASN A 119 9.77 11.75 -13.70
CA ASN A 119 10.54 12.82 -14.34
C ASN A 119 11.48 13.55 -13.40
N LYS A 120 11.30 13.40 -12.10
CA LYS A 120 12.21 13.95 -11.10
C LYS A 120 12.54 12.86 -10.09
N GLY A 121 13.84 12.67 -9.84
CA GLY A 121 14.28 11.80 -8.76
C GLY A 121 13.89 12.42 -7.42
N VAL A 122 12.89 11.88 -6.75
CA VAL A 122 12.33 12.44 -5.52
C VAL A 122 11.91 11.35 -4.55
N LYS A 123 11.88 11.71 -3.27
CA LYS A 123 11.20 10.92 -2.25
C LYS A 123 9.73 11.33 -2.22
N ALA A 124 8.84 10.39 -2.49
CA ALA A 124 7.41 10.62 -2.50
C ALA A 124 6.68 9.62 -1.60
N ASN A 125 5.38 9.82 -1.44
CA ASN A 125 4.53 8.95 -0.65
C ASN A 125 3.57 8.22 -1.57
N ILE A 126 3.28 6.98 -1.23
CA ILE A 126 2.35 6.12 -1.97
C ILE A 126 1.24 5.74 -1.01
N ALA A 127 -0.01 5.86 -1.45
CA ALA A 127 -1.16 5.28 -0.78
C ALA A 127 -1.89 4.37 -1.76
N ILE A 128 -2.36 3.21 -1.31
CA ILE A 128 -3.19 2.28 -2.07
C ILE A 128 -4.45 2.01 -1.27
N CYS A 129 -5.59 2.01 -1.93
CA CYS A 129 -6.86 1.75 -1.28
C CYS A 129 -7.82 0.91 -2.11
N THR A 130 -8.79 0.29 -1.42
CA THR A 130 -9.94 -0.39 -2.01
C THR A 130 -11.15 -0.25 -1.11
N ALA A 131 -12.35 -0.16 -1.71
CA ALA A 131 -13.62 -0.09 -1.00
C ALA A 131 -14.44 -1.39 -1.07
N ASP A 132 -14.14 -2.23 -2.06
CA ASP A 132 -14.92 -3.42 -2.43
C ASP A 132 -14.05 -4.68 -2.53
N GLY A 133 -12.73 -4.55 -2.42
CA GLY A 133 -11.78 -5.64 -2.60
C GLY A 133 -11.62 -6.06 -4.06
N VAL A 134 -12.23 -5.33 -5.00
CA VAL A 134 -12.19 -5.60 -6.43
C VAL A 134 -11.44 -4.48 -7.14
N THR A 135 -11.79 -3.23 -6.84
CA THR A 135 -11.28 -2.01 -7.44
C THR A 135 -10.23 -1.38 -6.53
N TYR A 136 -9.05 -1.10 -7.08
CA TYR A 136 -7.91 -0.55 -6.35
C TYR A 136 -7.51 0.80 -6.91
N CYS A 137 -7.20 1.76 -6.03
CA CYS A 137 -6.67 3.07 -6.41
C CYS A 137 -5.32 3.28 -5.73
N MET A 138 -4.30 3.63 -6.52
CA MET A 138 -2.97 3.98 -6.06
C MET A 138 -2.70 5.47 -6.29
N ILE A 139 -2.32 6.18 -5.23
CA ILE A 139 -2.01 7.60 -5.24
C ILE A 139 -0.53 7.80 -4.94
N ILE A 140 0.19 8.49 -5.82
CA ILE A 140 1.59 8.90 -5.63
C ILE A 140 1.63 10.42 -5.45
N HIS A 141 2.11 10.90 -4.29
CA HIS A 141 2.08 12.32 -3.96
C HIS A 141 3.24 12.76 -3.06
N ALA A 142 3.65 14.03 -3.15
CA ALA A 142 4.75 14.57 -2.34
C ALA A 142 4.41 14.64 -0.84
N SER A 143 3.13 14.74 -0.49
CA SER A 143 2.60 14.75 0.88
C SER A 143 1.89 13.43 1.22
N LYS A 144 2.28 12.78 2.34
CA LYS A 144 1.64 11.56 2.86
C LYS A 144 0.16 11.80 3.16
N LYS A 145 -0.14 12.89 3.87
CA LYS A 145 -1.51 13.23 4.27
C LYS A 145 -2.42 13.34 3.05
N THR A 146 -1.97 14.07 2.03
CA THR A 146 -2.76 14.25 0.80
C THR A 146 -2.91 12.94 0.01
N ALA A 147 -1.92 12.04 0.03
CA ALA A 147 -2.06 10.73 -0.59
C ALA A 147 -3.14 9.89 0.11
N SER A 148 -3.10 9.84 1.46
CA SER A 148 -4.10 9.13 2.27
C SER A 148 -5.49 9.75 2.15
N ASP A 149 -5.63 11.07 2.26
CA ASP A 149 -6.92 11.77 2.17
C ASP A 149 -7.58 11.52 0.80
N LYS A 150 -6.80 11.46 -0.29
CA LYS A 150 -7.31 11.14 -1.64
C LYS A 150 -7.74 9.66 -1.75
N CYS A 151 -7.02 8.75 -1.10
CA CYS A 151 -7.42 7.35 -0.99
C CYS A 151 -8.72 7.18 -0.18
N ASP A 152 -8.87 7.90 0.93
CA ASP A 152 -10.09 7.88 1.74
C ASP A 152 -11.29 8.48 0.97
N ALA A 153 -11.06 9.56 0.22
CA ALA A 153 -12.05 10.13 -0.68
C ALA A 153 -12.49 9.14 -1.77
N PHE A 154 -11.55 8.37 -2.35
CA PHE A 154 -11.88 7.30 -3.29
C PHE A 154 -12.77 6.24 -2.66
N ILE A 155 -12.46 5.79 -1.44
CA ILE A 155 -13.29 4.81 -0.72
C ILE A 155 -14.70 5.37 -0.47
N THR A 156 -14.79 6.61 -0.04
CA THR A 156 -16.07 7.27 0.27
C THR A 156 -16.91 7.54 -1.00
N ALA A 157 -16.26 7.80 -2.14
CA ALA A 157 -16.94 8.03 -3.40
C ALA A 157 -17.34 6.72 -4.11
N SER A 158 -16.59 5.64 -3.92
CA SER A 158 -16.90 4.33 -4.54
C SER A 158 -18.11 3.65 -3.90
N THR A 159 -18.46 3.96 -2.65
CA THR A 159 -19.75 3.59 -2.05
C THR A 159 -20.93 4.37 -2.66
N HIS A 160 -20.66 5.47 -3.37
CA HIS A 160 -21.62 6.33 -4.07
C HIS A 160 -21.24 6.52 -5.55
N LEU A 161 -21.29 5.45 -6.35
CA LEU A 161 -21.21 5.48 -7.83
C LEU A 161 -20.05 6.32 -8.43
N GLN A 162 -18.98 5.62 -8.84
CA GLN A 162 -17.90 6.10 -9.72
C GLN A 162 -16.89 7.09 -9.10
N GLY A 163 -16.21 6.70 -8.02
CA GLY A 163 -14.98 7.36 -7.61
C GLY A 163 -13.86 7.11 -8.64
N GLN A 164 -13.43 8.14 -9.37
CA GLN A 164 -12.22 8.06 -10.19
C GLN A 164 -10.98 8.28 -9.32
N CYS A 165 -9.97 7.44 -9.47
CA CYS A 165 -8.66 7.61 -8.83
C CYS A 165 -7.99 8.86 -9.41
N THR A 166 -7.95 9.97 -8.68
CA THR A 166 -7.46 11.27 -9.20
C THR A 166 -6.51 11.97 -8.23
N VAL A 167 -5.51 12.64 -8.81
CA VAL A 167 -4.62 13.56 -8.10
C VAL A 167 -4.77 14.92 -8.78
N SER A 168 -5.51 15.82 -8.12
CA SER A 168 -5.54 17.26 -8.42
C SER A 168 -4.18 17.89 -8.16
#